data_AF-A0A0D0TKE5-F1
#
_entry.id   AF-A0A0D0TKE5-F1
#
_cell.length_a   1.000
_cell.length_b   1.000
_cell.length_c   1.000
_cell.angle_alpha   90.00
_cell.angle_beta   90.00
_cell.angle_gamma   90.00
#
_symmetry.space_group_name_H-M   'P 1'
#
loop_
_entity.id
_entity.type
_entity.pdbx_description
1 polymer ?
#
loop_
_entity_poly.entity_id
_entity_poly.type
_entity_poly.pdbx_seq_one_letter_code
_entity_poly.pdbx_strand_id
1 'polypeptide(L)'
;MIAREHDVNANMVFRWRQQYQDGAFGPVTQSATLLPVEVIEAPIDLPSAASPQQACHSEILLEMGKAKLRITGTPDPQTLQLTLQQLLR
;
A
#
# COMPACT_ATOMS: atom_id res chain seq x y z
N MET A 1 16.37 14.07 -7.23
CA MET A 1 16.80 12.71 -6.85
C MET A 1 15.68 11.79 -7.27
N ILE A 2 15.89 10.94 -8.28
CA ILE A 2 14.84 10.23 -9.04
C ILE A 2 13.78 9.54 -8.14
N ALA A 3 14.19 8.96 -7.01
CA ALA A 3 13.27 8.36 -6.04
C ALA A 3 12.25 9.37 -5.47
N ARG A 4 12.70 10.56 -5.09
CA ARG A 4 11.84 11.63 -4.52
C ARG A 4 10.99 12.34 -5.57
N GLU A 5 11.44 12.36 -6.82
CA GLU A 5 10.69 12.95 -7.93
C GLU A 5 9.53 12.09 -8.40
N HIS A 6 9.61 10.77 -8.16
CA HIS A 6 8.58 9.80 -8.54
C HIS A 6 7.85 9.17 -7.35
N ASP A 7 8.07 9.67 -6.12
CA ASP A 7 7.52 9.11 -4.88
C ASP A 7 7.81 7.60 -4.68
N VAL A 8 8.96 7.13 -5.19
CA VAL A 8 9.38 5.73 -5.12
C VAL A 8 10.44 5.55 -4.04
N ASN A 9 10.42 4.42 -3.34
CA ASN A 9 11.44 4.07 -2.35
C ASN A 9 12.85 4.05 -2.97
N ALA A 10 13.80 4.76 -2.37
CA ALA A 10 15.19 4.84 -2.84
C ALA A 10 15.89 3.47 -2.89
N ASN A 11 15.56 2.55 -1.99
CA ASN A 11 16.09 1.19 -1.99
C ASN A 11 15.62 0.39 -3.21
N MET A 12 14.39 0.65 -3.68
CA MET A 12 13.86 0.02 -4.90
C MET A 12 14.61 0.51 -6.13
N VAL A 13 14.83 1.82 -6.25
CA VAL A 13 15.61 2.38 -7.36
C VAL A 13 17.04 1.82 -7.39
N PHE A 14 17.68 1.66 -6.22
CA PHE A 14 19.01 1.04 -6.12
C PHE A 14 18.99 -0.43 -6.55
N ARG A 15 18.03 -1.22 -6.04
CA ARG A 15 17.84 -2.64 -6.38
C ARG A 15 17.56 -2.85 -7.86
N TRP A 16 16.69 -2.06 -8.46
CA TRP A 16 16.37 -2.13 -9.88
C TRP A 16 17.57 -1.79 -10.76
N ARG A 17 18.35 -0.79 -10.35
CA ARG A 17 19.56 -0.40 -11.08
C ARG A 17 20.60 -1.53 -11.05
N GLN A 18 20.77 -2.18 -9.90
CA GLN A 18 21.63 -3.36 -9.75
C GLN A 18 21.14 -4.52 -10.64
N GLN A 19 19.85 -4.88 -10.55
CA GLN A 19 19.26 -5.97 -11.34
C GLN A 19 19.37 -5.73 -12.85
N TYR A 20 19.28 -4.48 -13.28
CA TYR A 20 19.46 -4.10 -14.68
C TYR A 20 20.91 -4.29 -15.14
N GLN A 21 21.88 -3.91 -14.31
CA GLN A 21 23.31 -4.14 -14.60
C GLN A 21 23.65 -5.63 -14.60
N ASP A 22 23.03 -6.40 -13.72
CA ASP A 22 23.21 -7.86 -13.63
C ASP A 22 22.50 -8.63 -14.77
N GLY A 23 21.80 -7.93 -15.69
CA GLY A 23 21.11 -8.55 -16.82
C GLY A 23 19.90 -9.40 -16.42
N ALA A 24 19.37 -9.22 -15.22
CA ALA A 24 18.26 -10.02 -14.67
C ALA A 24 16.94 -9.85 -15.44
N PHE A 25 16.82 -8.79 -16.25
CA PHE A 25 15.64 -8.51 -17.07
C PHE A 25 15.72 -9.09 -18.50
N GLY A 26 16.73 -9.93 -18.78
CA GLY A 26 16.93 -10.52 -20.08
C GLY A 26 17.50 -9.53 -21.13
N PRO A 27 17.65 -9.96 -22.39
CA PRO A 27 18.14 -9.10 -23.45
C PRO A 27 17.18 -7.91 -23.63
N VAL A 28 17.72 -6.70 -23.52
CA VAL A 28 16.97 -5.47 -23.80
C VAL A 28 16.77 -5.37 -25.30
N THR A 29 15.74 -6.03 -25.82
CA THR A 29 15.30 -5.81 -27.19
C THR A 29 14.68 -4.41 -27.24
N GLN A 30 15.32 -3.49 -27.97
CA GLN A 30 14.85 -2.11 -28.14
C GLN A 30 13.41 -2.02 -28.70
N SER A 31 12.93 -3.11 -29.29
CA SER A 31 11.54 -3.31 -29.69
C SER A 31 10.82 -4.18 -28.66
N ALA A 32 10.02 -3.57 -27.79
CA ALA A 32 8.96 -4.28 -27.09
C ALA A 32 7.83 -4.52 -28.11
N THR A 33 7.53 -5.78 -28.42
CA THR A 33 6.37 -6.10 -29.26
C THR A 33 5.11 -5.89 -28.42
N LEU A 34 4.44 -4.76 -28.63
CA LEU A 34 3.14 -4.49 -28.02
C LEU A 34 2.09 -5.34 -28.75
N LEU A 35 1.46 -6.25 -28.02
CA LEU A 35 0.33 -7.00 -28.54
C LEU A 35 -0.95 -6.20 -28.27
N PRO A 36 -1.77 -5.91 -29.28
CA PRO A 36 -3.08 -5.31 -29.06
C PRO A 36 -3.93 -6.29 -28.23
N VAL A 37 -4.31 -5.88 -27.03
CA VAL A 37 -5.23 -6.61 -26.17
C VAL A 37 -6.58 -5.91 -26.25
N GLU A 38 -7.56 -6.62 -26.80
CA GLU A 38 -8.94 -6.16 -26.78
C GLU A 38 -9.55 -6.55 -25.42
N VAL A 39 -9.97 -5.54 -24.65
CA VAL A 39 -10.64 -5.76 -23.37
C VAL A 39 -12.08 -6.17 -23.65
N ILE A 40 -12.31 -7.47 -23.73
CA ILE A 40 -13.66 -8.01 -23.80
C ILE A 40 -14.23 -7.93 -22.38
N GLU A 41 -15.26 -7.11 -22.17
CA GLU A 41 -16.10 -7.13 -20.97
C GLU A 41 -16.93 -8.42 -20.95
N ALA A 42 -16.26 -9.56 -20.84
CA ALA A 42 -16.92 -10.78 -20.44
C ALA A 42 -17.24 -10.63 -18.94
N PRO A 43 -18.46 -10.99 -18.49
CA PRO A 43 -18.70 -11.20 -17.07
C PRO A 43 -17.88 -12.43 -16.66
N ILE A 44 -16.62 -12.20 -16.34
CA ILE A 44 -15.79 -13.19 -15.68
C ILE A 44 -16.32 -13.18 -14.26
N ASP A 45 -16.97 -14.27 -13.86
CA ASP A 45 -17.19 -14.60 -12.45
C ASP A 45 -15.81 -14.91 -11.87
N LEU A 46 -15.02 -13.84 -11.68
CA LEU A 46 -13.74 -13.88 -11.01
C LEU A 46 -14.10 -14.29 -9.59
N PRO A 47 -13.60 -15.44 -9.08
CA PRO A 47 -13.69 -15.69 -7.65
C PRO A 47 -13.01 -14.48 -7.02
N SER A 48 -13.82 -13.62 -6.38
CA SER A 48 -13.45 -12.28 -5.94
C SER A 48 -11.98 -12.31 -5.60
N ALA A 49 -11.15 -11.84 -6.55
CA ALA A 49 -9.72 -11.80 -6.32
C ALA A 49 -9.69 -10.92 -5.11
N ALA A 50 -9.39 -11.51 -3.95
CA ALA A 50 -9.36 -10.78 -2.73
C ALA A 50 -8.42 -9.65 -3.07
N SER A 51 -8.99 -8.46 -3.28
CA SER A 51 -8.24 -7.23 -3.22
C SER A 51 -7.35 -7.50 -2.02
N PRO A 52 -6.01 -7.33 -2.09
CA PRO A 52 -5.31 -7.17 -0.83
C PRO A 52 -6.16 -6.13 -0.16
N GLN A 53 -6.89 -6.55 0.87
CA GLN A 53 -7.66 -5.63 1.64
C GLN A 53 -6.50 -4.75 2.07
N GLN A 54 -6.39 -3.59 1.45
CA GLN A 54 -6.05 -2.42 2.20
C GLN A 54 -7.13 -2.46 3.26
N ALA A 55 -6.84 -3.27 4.28
CA ALA A 55 -7.39 -3.14 5.58
C ALA A 55 -6.90 -1.74 5.85
N CYS A 56 -7.76 -0.78 5.49
CA CYS A 56 -7.79 0.53 6.06
C CYS A 56 -7.99 0.23 7.54
N HIS A 57 -6.92 -0.22 8.18
CA HIS A 57 -6.76 -0.27 9.60
C HIS A 57 -6.72 1.20 9.93
N SER A 58 -7.90 1.81 10.03
CA SER A 58 -8.03 3.15 10.56
C SER A 58 -7.36 3.10 11.92
N GLU A 59 -6.24 3.79 12.00
CA GLU A 59 -5.42 3.85 13.19
C GLU A 59 -5.65 5.21 13.82
N ILE A 60 -6.13 5.19 15.06
CA ILE A 60 -6.29 6.40 15.86
C ILE A 60 -5.26 6.31 16.97
N LEU A 61 -4.26 7.21 16.91
CA LEU A 61 -3.25 7.37 17.94
C LEU A 61 -3.61 8.57 18.81
N LEU A 62 -3.70 8.33 20.12
CA LEU A 62 -3.96 9.35 21.13
C LEU A 62 -2.75 9.43 22.06
N GLU A 63 -2.17 10.62 22.17
CA GLU A 63 -1.05 10.88 23.09
C GLU A 63 -1.53 11.83 24.20
N MET A 64 -1.40 11.39 25.45
CA MET A 64 -1.77 12.16 26.63
C MET A 64 -0.65 12.11 27.67
N GLY A 65 0.19 13.14 27.71
CA GLY A 65 1.32 13.23 28.63
C GLY A 65 2.29 12.05 28.44
N LYS A 66 2.31 11.10 29.38
CA LYS A 66 3.16 9.88 29.34
C LYS A 66 2.44 8.66 28.77
N ALA A 67 1.13 8.73 28.51
CA ALA A 67 0.33 7.62 28.02
C ALA A 67 0.12 7.72 26.50
N LYS A 68 0.21 6.57 25.81
CA LYS A 68 -0.09 6.44 24.38
C LYS A 68 -1.15 5.37 24.20
N LEU A 69 -2.27 5.71 23.58
CA LEU A 69 -3.33 4.76 23.23
C LEU A 69 -3.38 4.62 21.71
N ARG A 70 -3.31 3.39 21.22
CA ARG A 70 -3.35 3.04 19.80
C ARG A 70 -4.59 2.18 19.54
N ILE A 71 -5.51 2.69 18.73
CA ILE A 71 -6.74 2.01 18.36
C ILE A 71 -6.62 1.63 16.88
N THR A 72 -6.69 0.34 16.56
CA THR A 72 -6.57 -0.19 15.20
C THR A 72 -7.89 -0.83 14.75
N GLY A 73 -8.23 -0.68 13.47
CA GLY A 73 -9.46 -1.24 12.89
C GLY A 73 -10.57 -0.20 12.77
N THR A 74 -11.84 -0.61 12.69
CA THR A 74 -13.00 0.30 12.67
C THR A 74 -13.53 0.45 14.11
N PRO A 75 -13.07 1.44 14.89
CA PRO A 75 -13.55 1.60 16.25
C PRO A 75 -15.03 1.96 16.24
N ASP A 76 -15.80 1.24 17.04
CA ASP A 76 -17.16 1.63 17.35
C ASP A 76 -17.15 3.01 18.04
N PRO A 77 -17.96 3.98 17.56
CA PRO A 77 -17.93 5.35 18.05
C PRO A 77 -18.30 5.46 19.55
N GLN A 78 -19.13 4.56 20.08
CA GLN A 78 -19.47 4.57 21.52
C GLN A 78 -18.29 4.11 22.36
N THR A 79 -17.59 3.08 21.91
CA THR A 79 -16.37 2.56 22.55
C THR A 79 -15.24 3.60 22.54
N LEU A 80 -15.10 4.34 21.43
CA LEU A 80 -14.16 5.46 21.31
C LEU A 80 -14.51 6.61 22.26
N GLN A 81 -15.79 6.96 22.39
CA GLN A 81 -16.22 8.00 23.34
C GLN A 81 -15.97 7.61 24.80
N LEU A 82 -16.25 6.35 25.18
CA LEU A 82 -15.98 5.86 26.53
C LEU A 82 -14.49 5.86 26.86
N THR A 83 -13.65 5.39 25.94
CA THR A 83 -12.20 5.39 26.13
C THR A 83 -11.64 6.81 26.26
N LEU A 84 -12.08 7.76 25.41
CA LEU A 84 -11.70 9.17 25.56
C LEU A 84 -12.19 9.78 26.89
N GLN A 85 -13.40 9.47 27.34
CA GLN A 85 -13.92 9.99 28.62
C GLN A 85 -13.14 9.48 29.84
N GLN A 86 -12.70 8.22 29.84
CA GLN A 86 -11.88 7.67 30.93
C GLN A 86 -10.45 8.21 30.91
N LEU A 87 -9.97 8.55 29.72
CA LEU A 87 -8.63 9.07 29.49
C LEU A 87 -8.49 10.58 29.77
N LEU A 88 -9.57 11.34 29.60
CA LEU A 88 -9.62 12.79 29.89
C LEU A 88 -10.04 13.12 31.34
N ARG A 89 -10.25 12.11 32.19
CA ARG A 89 -10.57 12.27 33.61
C ARG A 89 -9.29 12.31 34.46
#